data_AF-R5ECY5-F1
#
_entry.id   AF-R5ECY5-F1
#
_cell.length_a   1.000
_cell.length_b   1.000
_cell.length_c   1.000
_cell.angle_alpha   90.00
_cell.angle_beta   90.00
_cell.angle_gamma   90.00
#
_symmetry.space_group_name_H-M   'P 1'
#
loop_
_entity.id
_entity.type
_entity.pdbx_description
1 polymer ?
#
loop_
_entity_poly.entity_id
_entity_poly.type
_entity_poly.pdbx_seq_one_letter_code
_entity_poly.pdbx_strand_id
1 'polypeptide(L)' 'MNEMKKDEMDKVTLKTSVLRKYFPKSYTNKQMEDKIIQLLEQWQKKREKSMER' A
#
# COMPACT_ATOMS: atom_id res chain seq x y z
N MET A 1 21.38 -2.07 -25.67
CA MET A 1 20.14 -2.86 -25.54
C MET A 1 19.19 -2.06 -24.69
N ASN A 2 18.04 -1.73 -25.29
CA ASN A 2 16.89 -0.98 -24.82
C ASN A 2 16.92 -0.50 -23.35
N GLU A 3 16.91 0.83 -23.21
CA GLU A 3 16.39 1.53 -22.05
C GLU A 3 15.00 0.95 -21.71
N MET A 4 14.94 0.01 -20.77
CA MET A 4 13.71 -0.19 -20.01
C MET A 4 13.57 1.08 -19.18
N LYS A 5 12.96 2.10 -19.80
CA LYS A 5 12.19 3.09 -19.07
C LYS A 5 11.45 2.29 -18.01
N LYS A 6 11.73 2.61 -16.75
CA LYS A 6 11.00 2.17 -15.58
C LYS A 6 9.64 2.87 -15.68
N ASP A 7 8.92 2.48 -16.73
CA ASP A 7 7.75 3.11 -17.32
C ASP A 7 6.72 3.14 -16.21
N GLU A 8 6.44 4.34 -15.73
CA GLU A 8 5.38 4.62 -14.77
C GLU A 8 5.29 3.60 -13.62
N MET A 9 6.14 3.73 -12.58
CA MET A 9 5.91 3.05 -11.30
C MET A 9 4.43 3.10 -10.97
N ASP A 10 3.76 1.94 -11.08
CA ASP A 10 2.31 1.74 -11.10
C ASP A 10 1.63 2.54 -9.98
N LYS A 11 1.25 3.79 -10.29
CA LYS A 11 0.86 4.76 -9.27
C LYS A 11 -0.58 4.50 -8.88
N VAL A 12 -0.77 3.63 -7.91
CA VAL A 12 -2.07 3.38 -7.31
C VAL A 12 -2.49 4.61 -6.49
N THR A 13 -3.48 5.36 -6.99
CA THR A 13 -4.02 6.53 -6.29
C THR A 13 -5.30 6.17 -5.55
N LEU A 14 -5.25 6.18 -4.22
CA LEU A 14 -6.41 5.96 -3.36
C LEU A 14 -7.02 7.28 -2.91
N LYS A 15 -8.34 7.46 -3.12
CA LYS A 15 -9.06 8.64 -2.64
C LYS A 15 -9.27 8.55 -1.12
N THR A 16 -8.99 9.63 -0.41
CA THR A 16 -9.19 9.75 1.05
C THR A 16 -10.65 9.47 1.45
N SER A 17 -11.63 9.80 0.61
CA SER A 17 -13.04 9.51 0.85
C SER A 17 -13.35 8.01 0.93
N VAL A 18 -12.58 7.17 0.23
CA VAL A 18 -12.70 5.70 0.30
C VAL A 18 -12.03 5.21 1.58
N LEU A 19 -10.82 5.70 1.87
CA LEU A 19 -10.07 5.31 3.08
C LEU A 19 -10.86 5.65 4.36
N ARG A 20 -11.46 6.84 4.45
CA ARG A 20 -12.26 7.28 5.60
C ARG A 20 -13.46 6.38 5.92
N LYS A 21 -13.90 5.49 5.01
CA LYS A 21 -14.94 4.50 5.31
C LYS A 21 -14.42 3.33 6.16
N TYR A 22 -13.12 3.05 6.07
CA TYR A 22 -12.45 1.94 6.75
C TYR A 22 -11.64 2.40 7.97
N PHE A 23 -11.39 3.70 8.10
CA PHE A 23 -10.67 4.28 9.22
C PHE A 23 -11.59 5.00 10.21
N PRO A 24 -11.25 5.01 11.52
CA PRO A 24 -11.94 5.84 12.50
C PRO A 24 -11.92 7.32 12.10
N LYS A 25 -13.00 8.05 12.39
CA LYS A 25 -13.09 9.51 12.11
C LYS A 25 -12.00 10.32 12.83
N SER A 26 -11.46 9.81 13.93
CA SER A 26 -10.40 10.43 14.72
C SER A 26 -9.01 10.29 14.09
N TYR A 27 -8.84 9.50 13.02
CA TYR A 27 -7.54 9.30 12.40
C TYR A 27 -7.15 10.47 11.50
N THR A 28 -5.92 10.94 11.71
CA THR A 28 -5.26 11.88 10.81
C THR A 28 -4.82 11.19 9.52
N ASN A 29 -4.57 11.96 8.46
CA ASN A 29 -4.09 11.42 7.19
C ASN A 29 -2.79 10.62 7.36
N LYS A 30 -1.88 11.08 8.23
CA LYS A 30 -0.62 10.39 8.54
C LYS A 30 -0.84 9.04 9.22
N GLN A 31 -1.79 8.96 10.16
CA GLN A 31 -2.13 7.68 10.80
C GLN A 31 -2.79 6.70 9.83
N MET A 32 -3.60 7.20 8.90
CA MET A 32 -4.15 6.35 7.84
C MET A 32 -3.04 5.82 6.93
N GLU A 33 -2.11 6.67 6.51
CA GLU A 33 -0.96 6.27 5.69
C GLU A 33 -0.10 5.21 6.39
N ASP A 34 0.31 5.47 7.64
CA ASP A 34 1.10 4.55 8.45
C ASP A 34 0.40 3.18 8.59
N LYS A 35 -0.92 3.21 8.83
CA LYS A 35 -1.70 1.97 8.95
C LYS A 35 -1.82 1.20 7.63
N ILE A 36 -1.92 1.90 6.50
CA ILE A 36 -1.93 1.28 5.16
C ILE A 36 -0.59 0.61 4.89
N ILE A 37 0.53 1.29 5.15
CA ILE A 37 1.88 0.73 4.99
C ILE A 37 2.03 -0.52 5.85
N GLN A 38 1.65 -0.45 7.13
CA GLN A 38 1.73 -1.58 8.05
C GLN A 38 0.95 -2.82 7.54
N LEU A 39 -0.25 -2.62 6.99
CA LEU A 39 -1.07 -3.71 6.44
C LEU A 39 -0.43 -4.33 5.19
N LEU A 40 0.15 -3.49 4.31
CA LEU A 40 0.84 -3.93 3.11
C LEU A 40 2.11 -4.71 3.44
N GLU A 41 2.91 -4.25 4.41
CA GLU A 41 4.10 -4.97 4.87
C GLU A 41 3.74 -6.34 5.46
N GLN A 42 2.68 -6.41 6.27
CA GLN A 42 2.20 -7.69 6.82
C GLN A 42 1.72 -8.64 5.72
N TRP A 43 1.02 -8.14 4.71
CA TRP A 43 0.58 -8.93 3.57
C TRP A 43 1.77 -9.42 2.75
N GLN A 44 2.73 -8.54 2.45
CA GLN A 44 3.92 -8.86 1.69
C GLN A 44 4.75 -9.94 2.40
N LYS A 45 4.98 -9.79 3.71
CA LYS A 45 5.71 -10.78 4.53
C LYS A 45 5.02 -12.14 4.59
N LYS A 46 3.68 -12.18 4.59
CA LYS A 46 2.91 -13.45 4.50
C LYS A 46 3.05 -14.08 3.13
N ARG A 47 3.06 -13.28 2.05
CA ARG A 47 3.21 -13.76 0.68
C ARG A 47 4.59 -14.39 0.45
N GLU A 48 5.66 -13.76 0.91
CA GLU A 48 7.02 -14.32 0.79
C GLU A 48 7.13 -15.68 1.47
N LYS A 49 6.70 -15.78 2.74
CA LYS A 49 6.69 -17.04 3.49
C LYS A 49 5.90 -18.17 2.84
N SER A 50 4.94 -17.85 1.97
CA SER A 50 4.14 -18.84 1.25
C SER A 50 4.74 -19.22 -0.11
N MET A 51 5.63 -18.42 -0.68
CA MET A 51 6.32 -18.74 -1.95
C MET A 51 7.65 -19.46 -1.74
N GLU A 52 8.17 -19.48 -0.51
CA GLU A 52 9.38 -20.24 -0.14
C GLU A 52 9.10 -21.71 0.26
N ARG A 53 7.87 -22.21 0.12
CA ARG A 53 7.48 -23.59 0.43
C ARG A 53 7.06 -24.38 -0.79
#